data_AF-A0A963HB47-F1
#
_entry.id   AF-A0A963HB47-F1
#
_cell.length_a   1.000
_cell.length_b   1.000
_cell.length_c   1.000
_cell.angle_alpha   90.00
_cell.angle_beta   90.00
_cell.angle_gamma   90.00
#
_symmetry.space_group_name_H-M   'P 1'
#
loop_
_entity.id
_entity.type
_entity.pdbx_description
1 polymer ?
#
loop_
_entity_poly.entity_id
_entity_poly.type
_entity_poly.pdbx_seq_one_letter_code
_entity_poly.pdbx_strand_id
1 'polypeptide(L)'
;MRGLASHFVWTNRSKESLTLDVKHAEAPAILARLLEHADVLVQNLAPGAAARLGLSYEALREAHPRLIVCDISGYGGDGPYRDKKAYDLLIQSESGFLSVTGLPEAPVKAGCSIADISAAMYAQSNILAGLLQRGRSGRGCHIEVSMLESMVEWMSYPLYYAFDGATPPPRAGAAHATIFPYGPFAAGDGKTVMLGLQNEREWQVFCSRVLELPELAGDPRFCSNSLRTQARDELRELIAGRFARLSSEQLIEKLDAAQIANARMNDMHEVWEHPQLKARGRWTEVDTPAGAIPALLPPGEVDAFAPRMDAVPALGQHTDAILGELGWDQAAIGRLRQAGAI
;
A
#
# COMPACT_ATOMS: atom_id res chain seq x y z
N MET A 1 18.30 7.18 2.81
CA MET A 1 19.01 6.48 1.72
C MET A 1 20.15 7.37 1.23
N ARG A 2 21.36 7.30 1.81
CA ARG A 2 22.51 8.16 1.44
C ARG A 2 22.17 9.67 1.38
N GLY A 3 21.47 10.18 2.41
CA GLY A 3 21.01 11.58 2.47
C GLY A 3 19.64 11.87 1.84
N LEU A 4 19.11 10.97 0.99
CA LEU A 4 17.76 11.11 0.43
C LEU A 4 16.68 10.54 1.37
N ALA A 5 15.52 11.19 1.40
CA ALA A 5 14.33 10.70 2.08
C ALA A 5 13.83 9.41 1.39
N SER A 6 13.63 8.34 2.17
CA SER A 6 13.19 7.04 1.64
C SER A 6 11.85 7.13 0.91
N HIS A 7 10.90 7.91 1.43
CA HIS A 7 9.59 8.13 0.79
C HIS A 7 9.72 8.80 -0.58
N PHE A 8 10.61 9.80 -0.72
CA PHE A 8 10.82 10.47 -2.01
C PHE A 8 11.36 9.48 -3.05
N VAL A 9 12.38 8.70 -2.66
CA VAL A 9 12.98 7.68 -3.51
C VAL A 9 11.97 6.62 -3.95
N TRP A 10 11.17 6.10 -3.01
CA TRP A 10 10.18 5.05 -3.27
C TRP A 10 9.10 5.49 -4.27
N THR A 11 8.66 6.75 -4.19
CA THR A 11 7.45 7.22 -4.88
C THR A 11 7.70 8.07 -6.12
N ASN A 12 8.96 8.40 -6.47
CA ASN A 12 9.26 9.35 -7.55
C ASN A 12 10.17 8.83 -8.66
N ARG A 13 10.50 7.53 -8.69
CA ARG A 13 11.18 6.93 -9.86
C ARG A 13 10.35 7.11 -11.13
N SER A 14 11.02 7.20 -12.27
CA SER A 14 10.40 7.33 -13.59
C SER A 14 9.57 8.60 -13.81
N LYS A 15 9.72 9.61 -12.94
CA LYS A 15 9.08 10.93 -13.09
C LYS A 15 10.08 11.96 -13.58
N GLU A 16 9.54 12.99 -14.21
CA GLU A 16 10.26 14.23 -14.47
C GLU A 16 9.88 15.29 -13.42
N SER A 17 10.74 16.28 -13.20
CA SER A 17 10.58 17.29 -12.16
C SER A 17 10.75 18.68 -12.75
N LEU A 18 9.68 19.47 -12.67
CA LEU A 18 9.62 20.89 -13.00
C LEU A 18 9.44 21.68 -11.70
N THR A 19 10.25 22.71 -11.49
CA THR A 19 10.05 23.72 -10.47
C THR A 19 9.23 24.87 -11.05
N LEU A 20 8.18 25.28 -10.33
CA LEU A 20 7.33 26.40 -10.70
C LEU A 20 6.72 27.03 -9.45
N ASP A 21 6.96 28.33 -9.24
CA ASP A 21 6.17 29.10 -8.28
C ASP A 21 4.80 29.41 -8.87
N VAL A 22 3.79 28.66 -8.44
CA VAL A 22 2.40 28.80 -8.91
C VAL A 22 1.76 30.15 -8.55
N LYS A 23 2.41 30.99 -7.73
CA LYS A 23 1.97 32.35 -7.44
C LYS A 23 2.58 33.39 -8.38
N HIS A 24 3.59 33.02 -9.16
CA HIS A 24 4.21 33.91 -10.12
C HIS A 24 3.25 34.21 -11.27
N ALA A 25 3.28 35.44 -11.81
CA ALA A 25 2.34 35.89 -12.84
C ALA A 25 2.39 35.06 -14.15
N GLU A 26 3.53 34.43 -14.43
CA GLU A 26 3.77 33.58 -15.61
C GLU A 26 3.31 32.12 -15.42
N ALA A 27 3.04 31.69 -14.18
CA ALA A 27 2.71 30.30 -13.90
C ALA A 27 1.42 29.79 -14.58
N PRO A 28 0.33 30.59 -14.67
CA PRO A 28 -0.88 30.17 -15.38
C PRO A 28 -0.61 29.81 -16.86
N ALA A 29 0.26 30.55 -17.55
CA ALA A 29 0.58 30.29 -18.95
C ALA A 29 1.35 28.97 -19.12
N ILE A 30 2.30 28.67 -18.21
CA ILE A 30 3.06 27.42 -18.20
C ILE A 30 2.13 26.24 -17.89
N LEU A 31 1.27 26.37 -16.86
CA LEU A 31 0.30 25.33 -16.50
C LEU A 31 -0.70 25.05 -17.62
N ALA A 32 -1.20 26.10 -18.30
CA ALA A 32 -2.10 25.92 -19.43
C ALA A 32 -1.47 25.08 -20.55
N ARG A 33 -0.22 25.38 -20.95
CA ARG A 33 0.48 24.58 -21.97
C ARG A 33 0.77 23.15 -21.53
N LEU A 34 1.08 22.92 -20.25
CA LEU A 34 1.18 21.55 -19.72
C LEU A 34 -0.15 20.79 -19.89
N LEU A 35 -1.27 21.44 -19.56
CA LEU A 35 -2.60 20.82 -19.62
C LEU A 35 -3.08 20.57 -21.06
N GLU A 36 -2.60 21.33 -22.05
CA GLU A 36 -2.87 21.06 -23.48
C GLU A 36 -2.37 19.68 -23.92
N HIS A 37 -1.31 19.16 -23.30
CA HIS A 37 -0.71 17.86 -23.61
C HIS A 37 -1.03 16.77 -22.58
N ALA A 38 -1.70 17.11 -21.48
CA ALA A 38 -1.97 16.18 -20.39
C ALA A 38 -3.19 15.30 -20.67
N ASP A 39 -3.05 14.00 -20.39
CA ASP A 39 -4.18 13.07 -20.37
C ASP A 39 -4.89 13.04 -19.01
N VAL A 40 -4.11 13.15 -17.94
CA VAL A 40 -4.57 13.02 -16.56
C VAL A 40 -3.86 14.07 -15.71
N LEU A 41 -4.64 14.83 -14.94
CA LEU A 41 -4.15 15.69 -13.86
C LEU A 41 -4.46 14.99 -12.53
N VAL A 42 -3.45 14.76 -11.70
CA VAL A 42 -3.61 14.17 -10.36
C VAL A 42 -3.11 15.15 -9.32
N GLN A 43 -3.91 15.40 -8.27
CA GLN A 43 -3.55 16.31 -7.19
C GLN A 43 -4.08 15.84 -5.83
N ASN A 44 -3.35 16.18 -4.77
CA ASN A 44 -3.74 15.91 -3.38
C ASN A 44 -3.56 17.15 -2.47
N LEU A 45 -3.79 18.33 -3.04
CA LEU A 45 -3.74 19.62 -2.37
C LEU A 45 -4.90 19.77 -1.38
N ALA A 46 -4.74 20.69 -0.43
CA ALA A 46 -5.81 21.01 0.52
C ALA A 46 -7.10 21.46 -0.20
N PRO A 47 -8.29 21.19 0.37
CA PRO A 47 -9.57 21.59 -0.20
C PRO A 47 -9.59 23.03 -0.73
N GLY A 48 -10.08 23.18 -1.96
CA GLY A 48 -10.16 24.46 -2.67
C GLY A 48 -8.83 25.03 -3.17
N ALA A 49 -7.67 24.42 -2.88
CA ALA A 49 -6.38 24.90 -3.40
C ALA A 49 -6.28 24.74 -4.92
N ALA A 50 -6.66 23.58 -5.46
CA ALA A 50 -6.68 23.36 -6.92
C ALA A 50 -7.62 24.36 -7.62
N ALA A 51 -8.81 24.59 -7.07
CA ALA A 51 -9.76 25.58 -7.60
C ALA A 51 -9.18 27.01 -7.62
N ARG A 52 -8.46 27.42 -6.56
CA ARG A 52 -7.76 28.73 -6.53
C ARG A 52 -6.67 28.86 -7.58
N LEU A 53 -6.09 27.73 -8.02
CA LEU A 53 -5.09 27.68 -9.09
C LEU A 53 -5.71 27.54 -10.49
N GLY A 54 -7.04 27.48 -10.61
CA GLY A 54 -7.73 27.20 -11.88
C GLY A 54 -7.60 25.75 -12.35
N LEU A 55 -7.23 24.84 -11.45
CA LEU A 55 -6.95 23.43 -11.74
C LEU A 55 -8.10 22.49 -11.34
N SER A 56 -9.28 23.01 -11.01
CA SER A 56 -10.44 22.15 -10.73
C SER A 56 -11.03 21.57 -12.02
N TYR A 57 -11.72 20.46 -11.91
CA TYR A 57 -12.40 19.85 -13.05
C TYR A 57 -13.39 20.82 -13.72
N GLU A 58 -14.16 21.57 -12.94
CA GLU A 58 -15.14 22.54 -13.45
C GLU A 58 -14.47 23.63 -14.29
N ALA A 59 -13.30 24.10 -13.86
CA ALA A 59 -12.53 25.12 -14.57
C ALA A 59 -11.92 24.59 -15.87
N LEU A 60 -11.53 23.31 -15.90
CA LEU A 60 -10.76 22.73 -17.01
C LEU A 60 -11.61 22.01 -18.06
N ARG A 61 -12.79 21.47 -17.70
CA ARG A 61 -13.55 20.54 -18.56
C ARG A 61 -14.00 21.13 -19.91
N GLU A 62 -14.18 22.44 -20.00
CA GLU A 62 -14.61 23.09 -21.25
C GLU A 62 -13.45 23.26 -22.23
N ALA A 63 -12.28 23.71 -21.73
CA ALA A 63 -11.07 23.88 -22.53
C ALA A 63 -10.38 22.54 -22.85
N HIS A 64 -10.45 21.58 -21.93
CA HIS A 64 -9.80 20.27 -22.03
C HIS A 64 -10.82 19.14 -21.87
N PRO A 65 -11.76 18.93 -22.82
CA PRO A 65 -12.88 17.98 -22.67
C PRO A 65 -12.45 16.50 -22.59
N ARG A 66 -11.18 16.21 -22.88
CA ARG A 66 -10.56 14.88 -22.80
C ARG A 66 -9.76 14.66 -21.50
N LEU A 67 -9.52 15.71 -20.72
CA LEU A 67 -8.71 15.62 -19.51
C LEU A 67 -9.46 14.84 -18.43
N ILE A 68 -8.75 13.93 -17.77
CA ILE A 68 -9.21 13.30 -16.53
C ILE A 68 -8.60 14.07 -15.37
N VAL A 69 -9.42 14.55 -14.44
CA VAL A 69 -8.95 15.22 -13.22
C VAL A 69 -9.21 14.29 -12.04
N CYS A 70 -8.15 13.95 -11.31
CA CYS A 70 -8.21 13.07 -10.14
C CYS A 70 -7.78 13.83 -8.89
N ASP A 71 -8.71 13.99 -7.96
CA ASP A 71 -8.53 14.66 -6.69
C ASP A 71 -8.45 13.62 -5.56
N ILE A 72 -7.37 13.65 -4.79
CA ILE A 72 -7.20 12.81 -3.60
C ILE A 72 -7.29 13.70 -2.36
N SER A 73 -8.20 13.37 -1.45
CA SER A 73 -8.43 14.13 -0.22
C SER A 73 -8.50 13.21 1.01
N GLY A 74 -8.51 13.79 2.20
CA GLY A 74 -8.66 13.02 3.44
C GLY A 74 -10.06 12.40 3.59
N TYR A 75 -11.08 13.23 3.42
CA TYR A 75 -12.47 12.93 3.81
C TYR A 75 -13.50 13.14 2.68
N GLY A 76 -13.07 13.49 1.47
CA GLY A 76 -13.95 13.82 0.34
C GLY A 76 -14.12 15.33 0.12
N GLY A 77 -14.81 15.67 -0.97
CA GLY A 77 -15.08 17.06 -1.38
C GLY A 77 -16.22 17.75 -0.60
N ASP A 78 -16.98 16.98 0.19
CA ASP A 78 -18.15 17.42 0.95
C ASP A 78 -18.20 16.86 2.40
N GLY A 79 -19.33 17.05 3.07
CA GLY A 79 -19.55 16.54 4.42
C GLY A 79 -18.87 17.36 5.54
N PRO A 80 -19.07 16.96 6.81
CA PRO A 80 -18.62 17.74 7.97
C PRO A 80 -17.10 17.80 8.13
N TYR A 81 -16.35 16.87 7.53
CA TYR A 81 -14.89 16.78 7.63
C TYR A 81 -14.15 17.22 6.36
N ARG A 82 -14.86 17.81 5.39
CA ARG A 82 -14.27 18.37 4.16
C ARG A 82 -12.97 19.14 4.38
N ASP A 83 -12.98 20.09 5.31
CA ASP A 83 -11.84 20.99 5.58
C ASP A 83 -10.92 20.48 6.71
N LYS A 84 -11.14 19.26 7.22
CA LYS A 84 -10.33 18.65 8.29
C LYS A 84 -8.99 18.16 7.72
N LYS A 85 -7.90 18.42 8.44
CA LYS A 85 -6.58 17.88 8.09
C LYS A 85 -6.58 16.36 8.21
N ALA A 86 -6.00 15.71 7.22
CA ALA A 86 -5.81 14.27 7.20
C ALA A 86 -4.34 13.92 7.03
N TYR A 87 -3.93 12.88 7.76
CA TYR A 87 -2.67 12.18 7.60
C TYR A 87 -2.96 10.70 7.80
N ASP A 88 -2.12 9.84 7.25
CA ASP A 88 -2.27 8.39 7.26
C ASP A 88 -2.77 7.82 8.61
N LEU A 89 -2.07 8.13 9.72
CA LEU A 89 -2.46 7.65 11.06
C LEU A 89 -3.83 8.16 11.53
N LEU A 90 -4.18 9.40 11.19
CA LEU A 90 -5.49 9.97 11.55
C LEU A 90 -6.61 9.24 10.81
N ILE A 91 -6.40 8.92 9.53
CA ILE A 91 -7.36 8.13 8.76
C ILE A 91 -7.41 6.68 9.23
N GLN A 92 -6.29 6.06 9.60
CA GLN A 92 -6.30 4.75 10.28
C GLN A 92 -7.16 4.76 11.55
N SER A 93 -7.18 5.88 12.26
CA SER A 93 -7.98 6.03 13.49
C SER A 93 -9.47 6.16 13.17
N GLU A 94 -9.83 6.99 12.19
CA GLU A 94 -11.22 7.28 11.80
C GLU A 94 -11.88 6.13 11.04
N SER A 95 -11.12 5.35 10.27
CA SER A 95 -11.60 4.19 9.50
C SER A 95 -11.85 2.94 10.35
N GLY A 96 -11.59 2.99 11.66
CA GLY A 96 -11.71 1.84 12.56
C GLY A 96 -10.53 0.85 12.49
N PHE A 97 -9.51 1.11 11.67
CA PHE A 97 -8.34 0.23 11.50
C PHE A 97 -7.63 -0.06 12.82
N LEU A 98 -7.40 0.96 13.63
CA LEU A 98 -6.75 0.81 14.94
C LEU A 98 -7.60 0.03 15.95
N SER A 99 -8.93 -0.02 15.78
CA SER A 99 -9.81 -0.70 16.74
C SER A 99 -9.60 -2.21 16.72
N VAL A 100 -9.30 -2.77 15.55
CA VAL A 100 -9.09 -4.21 15.32
C VAL A 100 -7.62 -4.61 15.10
N THR A 101 -6.70 -3.64 15.04
CA THR A 101 -5.26 -3.90 14.84
C THR A 101 -4.45 -3.64 16.11
N GLY A 102 -3.64 -4.59 16.53
CA GLY A 102 -2.72 -4.47 17.66
C GLY A 102 -2.81 -5.63 18.63
N LEU A 103 -2.32 -5.41 19.85
CA LEU A 103 -2.40 -6.37 20.94
C LEU A 103 -3.74 -6.21 21.68
N PRO A 104 -4.21 -7.23 22.42
CA PRO A 104 -5.45 -7.11 23.22
C PRO A 104 -5.50 -5.83 24.07
N GLU A 105 -4.38 -5.46 24.67
CA GLU A 105 -4.21 -4.32 25.57
C GLU A 105 -4.04 -2.97 24.88
N ALA A 106 -3.56 -2.93 23.63
CA ALA A 106 -3.20 -1.68 22.96
C ALA A 106 -3.37 -1.72 21.44
N PRO A 107 -3.98 -0.69 20.83
CA PRO A 107 -4.05 -0.56 19.38
C PRO A 107 -2.66 -0.28 18.80
N VAL A 108 -2.41 -0.76 17.58
CA VAL A 108 -1.15 -0.56 16.87
C VAL A 108 -1.45 -0.13 15.43
N LYS A 109 -0.75 0.89 14.95
CA LYS A 109 -0.86 1.36 13.56
C LYS A 109 -0.15 0.42 12.58
N ALA A 110 -0.51 0.50 11.32
CA ALA A 110 0.26 -0.15 10.26
C ALA A 110 1.71 0.39 10.22
N GLY A 111 2.65 -0.49 9.86
CA GLY A 111 4.06 -0.12 9.68
C GLY A 111 4.28 0.79 8.46
N CYS A 112 3.51 0.57 7.40
CA CYS A 112 3.49 1.39 6.17
C CYS A 112 2.38 2.45 6.21
N SER A 113 2.42 3.38 5.25
CA SER A 113 1.34 4.35 5.00
C SER A 113 0.13 3.69 4.34
N ILE A 114 -0.59 2.85 5.07
CA ILE A 114 -1.65 2.00 4.51
C ILE A 114 -2.84 2.80 3.96
N ALA A 115 -3.20 3.92 4.59
CA ALA A 115 -4.32 4.76 4.14
C ALA A 115 -3.91 5.63 2.94
N ASP A 116 -2.66 6.09 2.87
CA ASP A 116 -2.15 6.76 1.66
C ASP A 116 -2.12 5.78 0.47
N ILE A 117 -1.64 4.55 0.70
CA ILE A 117 -1.55 3.51 -0.34
C ILE A 117 -2.94 3.08 -0.81
N SER A 118 -3.92 2.91 0.10
CA SER A 118 -5.28 2.53 -0.29
C SER A 118 -5.91 3.59 -1.20
N ALA A 119 -5.80 4.87 -0.85
CA ALA A 119 -6.26 5.97 -1.68
C ALA A 119 -5.57 6.00 -3.05
N ALA A 120 -4.23 5.84 -3.08
CA ALA A 120 -3.48 5.79 -4.33
C ALA A 120 -3.91 4.62 -5.22
N MET A 121 -4.28 3.47 -4.64
CA MET A 121 -4.72 2.30 -5.39
C MET A 121 -6.11 2.47 -6.00
N TYR A 122 -7.03 3.14 -5.31
CA TYR A 122 -8.31 3.53 -5.90
C TYR A 122 -8.15 4.64 -6.94
N ALA A 123 -7.28 5.62 -6.72
CA ALA A 123 -6.98 6.64 -7.72
C ALA A 123 -6.43 6.00 -9.01
N GLN A 124 -5.42 5.13 -8.90
CA GLN A 124 -4.87 4.40 -10.05
C GLN A 124 -5.95 3.59 -10.78
N SER A 125 -6.77 2.82 -10.05
CA SER A 125 -7.80 1.97 -10.65
C SER A 125 -8.88 2.79 -11.36
N ASN A 126 -9.33 3.89 -10.75
CA ASN A 126 -10.31 4.79 -11.35
C ASN A 126 -9.74 5.57 -12.54
N ILE A 127 -8.46 5.96 -12.50
CA ILE A 127 -7.79 6.59 -13.66
C ILE A 127 -7.74 5.62 -14.83
N LEU A 128 -7.37 4.36 -14.61
CA LEU A 128 -7.38 3.34 -15.67
C LEU A 128 -8.80 3.13 -16.23
N ALA A 129 -9.81 3.04 -15.37
CA ALA A 129 -11.21 2.95 -15.80
C ALA A 129 -11.65 4.20 -16.59
N GLY A 130 -11.26 5.39 -16.14
CA GLY A 130 -11.51 6.67 -16.80
C GLY A 130 -10.85 6.74 -18.17
N LEU A 131 -9.61 6.27 -18.32
CA LEU A 131 -8.91 6.19 -19.60
C LEU A 131 -9.61 5.24 -20.58
N LEU A 132 -10.05 4.07 -20.10
CA LEU A 132 -10.82 3.11 -20.90
C LEU A 132 -12.17 3.70 -21.34
N GLN A 133 -12.87 4.37 -20.42
CA GLN A 133 -14.16 5.00 -20.72
C GLN A 133 -14.00 6.16 -21.70
N ARG A 134 -12.96 6.99 -21.54
CA ARG A 134 -12.59 8.05 -22.48
C ARG A 134 -12.28 7.50 -23.87
N GLY A 135 -11.69 6.31 -23.96
CA GLY A 135 -11.49 5.61 -25.24
C GLY A 135 -12.80 5.31 -25.98
N ARG A 136 -13.92 5.15 -25.27
CA ARG A 136 -15.26 4.90 -25.83
C ARG A 136 -16.05 6.18 -26.06
N SER A 137 -16.03 7.10 -25.10
CA SER A 137 -16.84 8.32 -25.11
C SER A 137 -16.18 9.50 -25.80
N GLY A 138 -14.84 9.48 -25.94
CA GLY A 138 -14.04 10.62 -26.33
C GLY A 138 -13.94 11.73 -25.28
N ARG A 139 -14.52 11.55 -24.07
CA ARG A 139 -14.59 12.56 -23.01
C ARG A 139 -13.87 12.10 -21.75
N GLY A 140 -13.16 13.02 -21.11
CA GLY A 140 -12.59 12.81 -19.78
C GLY A 140 -13.66 12.85 -18.68
N CYS A 141 -13.21 12.74 -17.43
CA CYS A 141 -14.08 12.73 -16.26
C CYS A 141 -13.39 13.32 -15.03
N HIS A 142 -14.18 13.55 -14.00
CA HIS A 142 -13.71 13.87 -12.66
C HIS A 142 -13.69 12.60 -11.82
N ILE A 143 -12.63 12.42 -11.04
CA ILE A 143 -12.46 11.32 -10.10
C ILE A 143 -12.14 11.97 -8.75
N GLU A 144 -12.95 11.67 -7.73
CA GLU A 144 -12.68 12.05 -6.35
C GLU A 144 -12.41 10.79 -5.54
N VAL A 145 -11.30 10.77 -4.80
CA VAL A 145 -10.94 9.67 -3.91
C VAL A 145 -10.67 10.24 -2.53
N SER A 146 -11.38 9.75 -1.51
CA SER A 146 -11.02 10.03 -0.13
C SER A 146 -10.20 8.90 0.48
N MET A 147 -9.23 9.28 1.31
CA MET A 147 -8.46 8.32 2.12
C MET A 147 -9.37 7.55 3.07
N LEU A 148 -10.39 8.20 3.63
CA LEU A 148 -11.33 7.55 4.55
C LEU A 148 -12.14 6.46 3.85
N GLU A 149 -12.82 6.75 2.73
CA GLU A 149 -13.61 5.75 2.00
C GLU A 149 -12.73 4.59 1.52
N SER A 150 -11.54 4.91 1.01
CA SER A 150 -10.56 3.92 0.55
C SER A 150 -10.17 2.95 1.66
N MET A 151 -9.90 3.49 2.86
CA MET A 151 -9.51 2.69 4.01
C MET A 151 -10.68 1.91 4.60
N VAL A 152 -11.88 2.51 4.67
CA VAL A 152 -13.09 1.84 5.13
C VAL A 152 -13.46 0.67 4.22
N GLU A 153 -13.30 0.82 2.91
CA GLU A 153 -13.55 -0.27 1.96
C GLU A 153 -12.61 -1.47 2.17
N TRP A 154 -11.32 -1.23 2.46
CA TRP A 154 -10.40 -2.31 2.86
C TRP A 154 -10.79 -2.94 4.20
N MET A 155 -11.51 -2.21 5.04
CA MET A 155 -12.03 -2.65 6.34
C MET A 155 -13.48 -3.14 6.28
N SER A 156 -14.07 -3.35 5.10
CA SER A 156 -15.46 -3.80 4.96
C SER A 156 -15.74 -5.13 5.69
N TYR A 157 -14.79 -6.09 5.65
CA TYR A 157 -14.92 -7.35 6.39
C TYR A 157 -15.10 -7.17 7.91
N PRO A 158 -14.17 -6.52 8.64
CA PRO A 158 -14.36 -6.28 10.08
C PRO A 158 -15.50 -5.28 10.37
N LEU A 159 -15.81 -4.36 9.45
CA LEU A 159 -16.97 -3.47 9.58
C LEU A 159 -18.28 -4.26 9.66
N TYR A 160 -18.44 -5.32 8.86
CA TYR A 160 -19.64 -6.16 8.91
C TYR A 160 -19.84 -6.92 10.23
N TYR A 161 -18.77 -7.19 10.99
CA TYR A 161 -18.91 -7.75 12.34
C TYR A 161 -19.50 -6.77 13.36
N ALA A 162 -19.43 -5.47 13.08
CA ALA A 162 -20.03 -4.43 13.90
C ALA A 162 -21.45 -4.03 13.42
N PHE A 163 -22.00 -4.77 12.45
CA PHE A 163 -23.34 -4.52 11.95
C PHE A 163 -24.40 -4.88 13.00
N ASP A 164 -25.49 -4.12 13.05
CA ASP A 164 -26.63 -4.34 13.96
C ASP A 164 -26.24 -4.44 15.46
N GLY A 165 -25.24 -3.67 15.87
CA GLY A 165 -24.79 -3.63 17.27
C GLY A 165 -23.97 -4.84 17.71
N ALA A 166 -23.57 -5.72 16.78
CA ALA A 166 -22.68 -6.82 17.07
C ALA A 166 -21.26 -6.34 17.47
N THR A 167 -20.55 -7.18 18.22
CA THR A 167 -19.19 -6.87 18.67
C THR A 167 -18.18 -7.12 17.55
N PRO A 168 -17.30 -6.15 17.22
CA PRO A 168 -16.26 -6.35 16.23
C PRO A 168 -15.22 -7.40 16.67
N PRO A 169 -14.39 -7.92 15.75
CA PRO A 169 -13.35 -8.89 16.08
C PRO A 169 -12.35 -8.28 17.08
N PRO A 170 -11.86 -9.06 18.05
CA PRO A 170 -10.84 -8.58 18.98
C PRO A 170 -9.49 -8.41 18.28
N ARG A 171 -8.67 -7.51 18.81
CA ARG A 171 -7.24 -7.43 18.46
C ARG A 171 -6.54 -8.73 18.85
N ALA A 172 -5.82 -9.33 17.91
CA ALA A 172 -5.20 -10.64 18.07
C ALA A 172 -3.66 -10.64 17.85
N GLY A 173 -3.04 -9.47 17.82
CA GLY A 173 -1.64 -9.32 17.44
C GLY A 173 -1.41 -9.83 16.02
N ALA A 174 -0.40 -10.67 15.83
CA ALA A 174 -0.11 -11.33 14.55
C ALA A 174 -0.89 -12.65 14.33
N ALA A 175 -1.74 -13.06 15.27
CA ALA A 175 -2.55 -14.26 15.13
C ALA A 175 -3.90 -13.98 14.43
N HIS A 176 -4.51 -15.01 13.85
CA HIS A 176 -5.87 -14.90 13.36
C HIS A 176 -6.86 -14.79 14.53
N ALA A 177 -7.82 -13.87 14.41
CA ALA A 177 -8.77 -13.57 15.49
C ALA A 177 -9.71 -14.74 15.80
N THR A 178 -10.13 -15.50 14.78
CA THR A 178 -11.21 -16.51 14.87
C THR A 178 -10.80 -17.94 14.53
N ILE A 179 -9.54 -18.18 14.17
CA ILE A 179 -9.04 -19.49 13.72
C ILE A 179 -7.80 -19.84 14.55
N PHE A 180 -7.73 -21.07 15.05
CA PHE A 180 -6.57 -21.54 15.80
C PHE A 180 -6.26 -23.03 15.52
N PRO A 181 -4.98 -23.40 15.32
CA PRO A 181 -3.78 -22.56 15.28
C PRO A 181 -3.61 -21.80 13.96
N TYR A 182 -3.52 -20.47 14.06
CA TYR A 182 -3.17 -19.58 12.95
C TYR A 182 -2.48 -18.34 13.51
N GLY A 183 -1.17 -18.23 13.31
CA GLY A 183 -0.37 -17.13 13.82
C GLY A 183 1.09 -17.50 14.07
N PRO A 184 1.80 -16.70 14.88
CA PRO A 184 3.21 -16.92 15.19
C PRO A 184 3.39 -18.04 16.22
N PHE A 185 4.39 -18.90 15.97
CA PHE A 185 4.89 -19.87 16.95
C PHE A 185 6.42 -19.82 16.99
N ALA A 186 6.99 -19.79 18.20
CA ALA A 186 8.43 -19.85 18.38
C ALA A 186 8.95 -21.28 18.17
N ALA A 187 10.04 -21.41 17.45
CA ALA A 187 10.83 -22.63 17.37
C ALA A 187 11.92 -22.64 18.46
N GLY A 188 12.58 -23.77 18.66
CA GLY A 188 13.64 -23.97 19.66
C GLY A 188 14.90 -23.12 19.47
N ASP A 189 15.10 -22.56 18.28
CA ASP A 189 16.18 -21.61 17.96
C ASP A 189 15.80 -20.14 18.25
N GLY A 190 14.61 -19.89 18.80
CA GLY A 190 14.10 -18.56 19.13
C GLY A 190 13.52 -17.78 17.95
N LYS A 191 13.51 -18.34 16.73
CA LYS A 191 12.86 -17.71 15.57
C LYS A 191 11.37 -18.04 15.52
N THR A 192 10.60 -17.14 14.91
CA THR A 192 9.15 -17.29 14.76
C THR A 192 8.79 -17.85 13.38
N VAL A 193 8.00 -18.93 13.38
CA VAL A 193 7.34 -19.48 12.19
C VAL A 193 5.85 -19.13 12.26
N MET A 194 5.35 -18.54 11.17
CA MET A 194 3.92 -18.35 10.97
C MET A 194 3.33 -19.63 10.40
N LEU A 195 2.22 -20.11 10.94
CA LEU A 195 1.45 -21.21 10.34
C LEU A 195 -0.04 -20.92 10.43
N GLY A 196 -0.82 -21.59 9.58
CA GLY A 196 -2.28 -21.50 9.60
C GLY A 196 -2.94 -22.82 9.21
N LEU A 197 -3.88 -23.27 10.04
CA LEU A 197 -4.77 -24.39 9.74
C LEU A 197 -6.18 -23.85 9.48
N GLN A 198 -6.76 -24.19 8.33
CA GLN A 198 -8.06 -23.67 7.92
C GLN A 198 -9.21 -24.67 8.08
N ASN A 199 -8.92 -25.98 8.11
CA ASN A 199 -9.94 -27.02 8.13
C ASN A 199 -9.52 -28.24 8.94
N GLU A 200 -10.48 -29.14 9.21
CA GLU A 200 -10.24 -30.29 10.09
C GLU A 200 -9.36 -31.38 9.47
N ARG A 201 -9.27 -31.43 8.13
CA ARG A 201 -8.32 -32.31 7.45
C ARG A 201 -6.88 -31.87 7.73
N GLU A 202 -6.61 -30.57 7.62
CA GLU A 202 -5.31 -30.00 7.99
C GLU A 202 -5.00 -30.19 9.47
N TRP A 203 -6.00 -30.07 10.36
CA TRP A 203 -5.84 -30.36 11.78
C TRP A 203 -5.38 -31.81 12.04
N GLN A 204 -6.05 -32.80 11.44
CA GLN A 204 -5.65 -34.21 11.56
C GLN A 204 -4.23 -34.46 11.05
N VAL A 205 -3.87 -33.87 9.90
CA VAL A 205 -2.53 -33.97 9.34
C VAL A 205 -1.49 -33.29 10.24
N PHE A 206 -1.81 -32.13 10.80
CA PHE A 206 -0.96 -31.41 11.72
C PHE A 206 -0.71 -32.22 13.01
N CYS A 207 -1.77 -32.75 13.63
CA CYS A 207 -1.64 -33.61 14.81
C CYS A 207 -0.78 -34.84 14.54
N SER A 208 -1.04 -35.57 13.46
CA SER A 208 -0.35 -36.82 13.16
C SER A 208 1.08 -36.63 12.63
N ARG A 209 1.31 -35.66 11.74
CA ARG A 209 2.57 -35.51 10.99
C ARG A 209 3.47 -34.42 11.52
N VAL A 210 2.93 -33.36 12.13
CA VAL A 210 3.73 -32.22 12.61
C VAL A 210 3.92 -32.32 14.12
N LEU A 211 2.84 -32.45 14.87
CA LEU A 211 2.90 -32.66 16.31
C LEU A 211 3.22 -34.10 16.69
N GLU A 212 3.03 -35.10 15.82
CA GLU A 212 3.19 -36.53 16.16
C GLU A 212 2.42 -36.91 17.44
N LEU A 213 1.19 -36.42 17.55
CA LEU A 213 0.20 -36.70 18.59
C LEU A 213 -1.15 -36.94 17.88
N PRO A 214 -1.32 -38.04 17.15
CA PRO A 214 -2.52 -38.28 16.34
C PRO A 214 -3.82 -38.27 17.16
N GLU A 215 -3.76 -38.70 18.43
CA GLU A 215 -4.88 -38.70 19.37
C GLU A 215 -5.43 -37.30 19.67
N LEU A 216 -4.59 -36.27 19.54
CA LEU A 216 -4.98 -34.87 19.76
C LEU A 216 -6.06 -34.42 18.77
N ALA A 217 -6.12 -35.04 17.59
CA ALA A 217 -7.12 -34.71 16.58
C ALA A 217 -8.55 -35.02 17.04
N GLY A 218 -8.71 -36.04 17.89
CA GLY A 218 -10.00 -36.48 18.43
C GLY A 218 -10.28 -36.00 19.86
N ASP A 219 -9.37 -35.24 20.48
CA ASP A 219 -9.57 -34.70 21.83
C ASP A 219 -10.83 -33.81 21.85
N PRO A 220 -11.79 -34.03 22.78
CA PRO A 220 -13.01 -33.22 22.87
C PRO A 220 -12.79 -31.72 23.03
N ARG A 221 -11.59 -31.29 23.44
CA ARG A 221 -11.21 -29.87 23.54
C ARG A 221 -10.72 -29.28 22.21
N PHE A 222 -10.27 -30.12 21.26
CA PHE A 222 -9.55 -29.66 20.07
C PHE A 222 -10.11 -30.20 18.74
N CYS A 223 -11.15 -31.02 18.76
CA CYS A 223 -11.70 -31.68 17.58
C CYS A 223 -12.43 -30.76 16.58
N SER A 224 -12.65 -29.48 16.92
CA SER A 224 -13.19 -28.47 16.00
C SER A 224 -12.51 -27.11 16.22
N ASN A 225 -12.53 -26.25 15.19
CA ASN A 225 -11.95 -24.90 15.29
C ASN A 225 -12.50 -24.07 16.45
N SER A 226 -13.81 -24.14 16.71
CA SER A 226 -14.43 -23.39 17.81
C SER A 226 -13.89 -23.84 19.16
N LEU A 227 -13.75 -25.16 19.36
CA LEU A 227 -13.21 -25.74 20.58
C LEU A 227 -11.72 -25.43 20.75
N ARG A 228 -10.93 -25.52 19.66
CA ARG A 228 -9.52 -25.07 19.67
C ARG A 228 -9.35 -23.60 20.01
N THR A 229 -10.27 -22.75 19.55
CA THR A 229 -10.23 -21.32 19.86
C THR A 229 -10.61 -21.05 21.32
N GLN A 230 -11.56 -21.81 21.88
CA GLN A 230 -11.92 -21.72 23.30
C GLN A 230 -10.77 -22.19 24.21
N ALA A 231 -10.10 -23.28 23.84
CA ALA A 231 -8.97 -23.86 24.57
C ALA A 231 -7.61 -23.40 23.99
N ARG A 232 -7.54 -22.16 23.49
CA ARG A 232 -6.37 -21.64 22.76
C ARG A 232 -5.07 -21.70 23.57
N ASP A 233 -5.13 -21.32 24.85
CA ASP A 233 -3.94 -21.26 25.70
C ASP A 233 -3.39 -22.66 25.98
N GLU A 234 -4.26 -23.61 26.31
CA GLU A 234 -3.89 -25.02 26.51
C GLU A 234 -3.26 -25.62 25.24
N LEU A 235 -3.89 -25.42 24.08
CA LEU A 235 -3.38 -25.95 22.83
C LEU A 235 -2.06 -25.26 22.40
N ARG A 236 -1.93 -23.96 22.66
CA ARG A 236 -0.70 -23.21 22.38
C ARG A 236 0.49 -23.77 23.16
N GLU A 237 0.33 -24.07 24.44
CA GLU A 237 1.39 -24.67 25.26
C GLU A 237 1.81 -26.05 24.72
N LEU A 238 0.85 -26.88 24.30
CA LEU A 238 1.13 -28.18 23.68
C LEU A 238 1.94 -28.03 22.39
N ILE A 239 1.54 -27.10 21.51
CA ILE A 239 2.25 -26.82 20.25
C ILE A 239 3.67 -26.29 20.55
N ALA A 240 3.78 -25.31 21.45
CA ALA A 240 5.06 -24.70 21.84
C ALA A 240 6.03 -25.74 22.42
N GLY A 241 5.55 -26.65 23.27
CA GLY A 241 6.37 -27.72 23.84
C GLY A 241 6.94 -28.69 22.78
N ARG A 242 6.20 -28.92 21.67
CA ARG A 242 6.71 -29.71 20.54
C ARG A 242 7.70 -28.90 19.69
N PHE A 243 7.39 -27.64 19.41
CA PHE A 243 8.19 -26.80 18.52
C PHE A 243 9.51 -26.34 19.16
N ALA A 244 9.57 -26.25 20.49
CA ALA A 244 10.80 -25.96 21.23
C ALA A 244 11.93 -26.98 21.00
N ARG A 245 11.62 -28.16 20.43
CA ARG A 245 12.59 -29.22 20.10
C ARG A 245 13.10 -29.15 18.66
N LEU A 246 12.55 -28.25 17.85
CA LEU A 246 12.88 -28.10 16.43
C LEU A 246 13.52 -26.74 16.21
N SER A 247 14.52 -26.67 15.34
CA SER A 247 14.87 -25.37 14.73
C SER A 247 13.74 -24.88 13.83
N SER A 248 13.72 -23.58 13.53
CA SER A 248 12.74 -23.00 12.62
C SER A 248 12.79 -23.62 11.22
N GLU A 249 13.98 -23.99 10.75
CA GLU A 249 14.18 -24.67 9.46
C GLU A 249 13.54 -26.07 9.46
N GLN A 250 13.84 -26.89 10.48
CA GLN A 250 13.22 -28.23 10.62
C GLN A 250 11.71 -28.15 10.75
N LEU A 251 11.19 -27.14 11.47
CA LEU A 251 9.75 -26.92 11.60
C LEU A 251 9.11 -26.60 10.25
N ILE A 252 9.72 -25.71 9.46
CA ILE A 252 9.25 -25.35 8.12
C ILE A 252 9.26 -26.58 7.20
N GLU A 253 10.37 -27.34 7.17
CA GLU A 253 10.45 -28.57 6.37
C GLU A 253 9.34 -29.57 6.73
N LYS A 254 9.03 -29.71 8.03
CA LYS A 254 7.98 -30.59 8.52
C LYS A 254 6.59 -30.09 8.13
N LEU A 255 6.34 -28.79 8.20
CA LEU A 255 5.09 -28.17 7.76
C LEU A 255 4.92 -28.31 6.24
N ASP A 256 5.97 -28.08 5.45
CA ASP A 256 5.97 -28.24 3.99
C ASP A 256 5.71 -29.69 3.58
N ALA A 257 6.38 -30.67 4.21
CA ALA A 257 6.15 -32.09 3.99
C ALA A 257 4.72 -32.53 4.36
N ALA A 258 4.10 -31.85 5.33
CA ALA A 258 2.72 -32.03 5.73
C ALA A 258 1.72 -31.21 4.89
N GLN A 259 2.20 -30.40 3.94
CA GLN A 259 1.38 -29.47 3.13
C GLN A 259 0.56 -28.50 4.00
N ILE A 260 1.14 -28.06 5.13
CA ILE A 260 0.55 -27.07 6.02
C ILE A 260 1.10 -25.69 5.66
N ALA A 261 0.18 -24.73 5.45
CA ALA A 261 0.54 -23.35 5.13
C ALA A 261 1.41 -22.74 6.22
N ASN A 262 2.59 -22.26 5.83
CA ASN A 262 3.55 -21.67 6.75
C ASN A 262 4.38 -20.57 6.07
N ALA A 263 5.05 -19.76 6.87
CA ALA A 263 6.00 -18.74 6.43
C ALA A 263 7.01 -18.39 7.53
N ARG A 264 8.18 -17.88 7.12
CA ARG A 264 9.12 -17.21 8.02
C ARG A 264 8.63 -15.81 8.36
N MET A 265 8.78 -15.38 9.60
CA MET A 265 8.58 -13.97 9.97
C MET A 265 9.87 -13.18 9.69
N ASN A 266 10.05 -12.77 8.43
CA ASN A 266 11.27 -12.08 8.00
C ASN A 266 11.33 -10.63 8.50
N ASP A 267 12.53 -10.16 8.88
CA ASP A 267 12.81 -8.73 9.00
C ASP A 267 13.09 -8.07 7.64
N MET A 268 13.32 -6.75 7.61
CA MET A 268 13.54 -6.03 6.35
C MET A 268 14.87 -6.37 5.67
N HIS A 269 15.91 -6.78 6.41
CA HIS A 269 17.16 -7.26 5.82
C HIS A 269 16.96 -8.63 5.15
N GLU A 270 16.24 -9.53 5.81
CA GLU A 270 15.89 -10.84 5.27
C GLU A 270 14.99 -10.74 4.03
N VAL A 271 14.13 -9.72 3.94
CA VAL A 271 13.31 -9.46 2.73
C VAL A 271 14.17 -9.06 1.52
N TRP A 272 15.23 -8.27 1.71
CA TRP A 272 16.17 -7.94 0.61
C TRP A 272 16.81 -9.21 0.03
N GLU A 273 17.15 -10.16 0.90
CA GLU A 273 17.78 -11.44 0.54
C GLU A 273 16.77 -12.57 0.28
N HIS A 274 15.48 -12.26 0.15
CA HIS A 274 14.44 -13.28 0.09
C HIS A 274 14.62 -14.23 -1.13
N PRO A 275 14.71 -15.55 -0.91
CA PRO A 275 15.08 -16.51 -1.97
C PRO A 275 14.09 -16.50 -3.13
N GLN A 276 12.78 -16.39 -2.86
CA GLN A 276 11.76 -16.30 -3.91
C GLN A 276 11.86 -15.00 -4.73
N LEU A 277 12.18 -13.86 -4.11
CA LEU A 277 12.31 -12.59 -4.85
C LEU A 277 13.55 -12.62 -5.74
N LYS A 278 14.64 -13.20 -5.23
CA LYS A 278 15.88 -13.44 -5.98
C LYS A 278 15.67 -14.40 -7.15
N ALA A 279 15.03 -15.55 -6.93
CA ALA A 279 14.73 -16.54 -7.97
C ALA A 279 13.83 -15.98 -9.08
N ARG A 280 12.93 -15.06 -8.72
CA ARG A 280 12.06 -14.35 -9.65
C ARG A 280 12.68 -13.07 -10.25
N GLY A 281 13.96 -12.77 -9.96
CA GLY A 281 14.65 -11.59 -10.49
C GLY A 281 13.94 -10.27 -10.16
N ARG A 282 13.36 -10.14 -8.97
CA ARG A 282 12.47 -9.01 -8.63
C ARG A 282 13.17 -7.71 -8.30
N TRP A 283 14.49 -7.73 -8.19
CA TRP A 283 15.31 -6.55 -7.91
C TRP A 283 15.98 -6.06 -9.18
N THR A 284 15.97 -4.74 -9.38
CA THR A 284 16.74 -4.02 -10.40
C THR A 284 17.47 -2.85 -9.74
N GLU A 285 18.27 -2.11 -10.49
CA GLU A 285 18.85 -0.84 -10.05
C GLU A 285 18.12 0.35 -10.69
N VAL A 286 18.05 1.46 -9.96
CA VAL A 286 17.59 2.76 -10.46
C VAL A 286 18.55 3.85 -10.00
N ASP A 287 18.79 4.84 -10.85
CA ASP A 287 19.62 5.99 -10.49
C ASP A 287 18.89 6.97 -9.59
N THR A 288 19.65 7.63 -8.71
CA THR A 288 19.18 8.74 -7.88
C THR A 288 20.24 9.83 -7.84
N PRO A 289 19.91 11.05 -7.36
CA PRO A 289 20.91 12.10 -7.17
C PRO A 289 22.05 11.71 -6.20
N ALA A 290 21.87 10.66 -5.39
CA ALA A 290 22.87 10.11 -4.49
C ALA A 290 23.49 8.79 -4.98
N GLY A 291 23.39 8.52 -6.29
CA GLY A 291 23.88 7.32 -6.96
C GLY A 291 22.84 6.20 -7.08
N ALA A 292 23.21 5.13 -7.78
CA ALA A 292 22.36 3.96 -8.03
C ALA A 292 21.98 3.25 -6.71
N ILE A 293 20.73 2.79 -6.66
CA ILE A 293 20.17 2.02 -5.55
C ILE A 293 19.37 0.82 -6.07
N PRO A 294 19.22 -0.25 -5.27
CA PRO A 294 18.32 -1.34 -5.63
C PRO A 294 16.86 -0.90 -5.48
N ALA A 295 16.01 -1.39 -6.38
CA ALA A 295 14.58 -1.13 -6.43
C ALA A 295 13.80 -2.40 -6.77
N LEU A 296 12.64 -2.58 -6.12
CA LEU A 296 11.73 -3.66 -6.43
C LEU A 296 10.98 -3.35 -7.73
N LEU A 297 10.95 -4.31 -8.65
CA LEU A 297 10.09 -4.23 -9.83
C LEU A 297 8.62 -4.20 -9.39
N PRO A 298 7.76 -3.37 -10.02
CA PRO A 298 6.34 -3.33 -9.69
C PRO A 298 5.68 -4.70 -9.90
N PRO A 299 4.73 -5.10 -9.03
CA PRO A 299 4.04 -6.38 -9.16
C PRO A 299 3.16 -6.41 -10.43
N GLY A 300 2.96 -7.61 -10.98
CA GLY A 300 2.27 -7.81 -12.27
C GLY A 300 3.25 -7.89 -13.43
N GLU A 301 3.80 -9.07 -13.68
CA GLU A 301 4.60 -9.33 -14.87
C GLU A 301 3.69 -9.39 -16.09
N VAL A 302 3.91 -8.48 -17.02
CA VAL A 302 3.20 -8.42 -18.30
C VAL A 302 4.17 -8.86 -19.39
N ASP A 303 3.75 -9.79 -20.23
CA ASP A 303 4.56 -10.33 -21.33
C ASP A 303 4.73 -9.31 -22.49
N ALA A 304 3.76 -8.41 -22.64
CA ALA A 304 3.73 -7.43 -23.71
C ALA A 304 4.69 -6.23 -23.54
N PHE A 305 5.12 -5.91 -22.31
CA PHE A 305 6.01 -4.78 -22.06
C PHE A 305 6.73 -4.89 -20.71
N ALA A 306 7.91 -4.24 -20.62
CA ALA A 306 8.64 -4.10 -19.37
C ALA A 306 8.17 -2.85 -18.58
N PRO A 307 8.16 -2.89 -17.24
CA PRO A 307 7.89 -1.71 -16.44
C PRO A 307 9.01 -0.67 -16.61
N ARG A 308 8.63 0.61 -16.72
CA ARG A 308 9.58 1.73 -16.77
C ARG A 308 10.23 1.94 -15.40
N MET A 309 11.55 1.80 -15.33
CA MET A 309 12.36 1.89 -14.10
C MET A 309 13.47 2.94 -14.23
N ASP A 310 13.12 4.14 -14.70
CA ASP A 310 14.09 5.22 -14.89
C ASP A 310 14.45 5.88 -13.54
N ALA A 311 15.41 6.80 -13.58
CA ALA A 311 15.94 7.50 -12.43
C ALA A 311 14.86 8.20 -11.57
N VAL A 312 15.16 8.34 -10.28
CA VAL A 312 14.48 9.30 -9.40
C VAL A 312 15.05 10.70 -9.71
N PRO A 313 14.22 11.68 -10.10
CA PRO A 313 14.71 12.99 -10.50
C PRO A 313 15.22 13.80 -9.29
N ALA A 314 16.24 14.63 -9.50
CA ALA A 314 16.51 15.76 -8.61
C ALA A 314 15.42 16.83 -8.75
N LEU A 315 15.29 17.69 -7.73
CA LEU A 315 14.35 18.82 -7.76
C LEU A 315 14.64 19.73 -8.96
N GLY A 316 13.66 19.93 -9.84
CA GLY A 316 13.78 20.79 -11.01
C GLY A 316 14.73 20.27 -12.09
N GLN A 317 15.15 18.99 -12.01
CA GLN A 317 16.11 18.40 -12.97
C GLN A 317 15.68 18.56 -14.43
N HIS A 318 14.37 18.56 -14.68
CA HIS A 318 13.81 18.55 -16.02
C HIS A 318 13.14 19.89 -16.40
N THR A 319 13.29 20.93 -15.56
CA THR A 319 12.64 22.24 -15.76
C THR A 319 12.91 22.81 -17.16
N ASP A 320 14.17 22.90 -17.59
CA ASP A 320 14.53 23.51 -18.88
C ASP A 320 14.08 22.65 -20.08
N ALA A 321 14.14 21.33 -19.94
CA ALA A 321 13.71 20.39 -20.98
C ALA A 321 12.20 20.49 -21.21
N ILE A 322 11.42 20.42 -20.13
CA ILE A 322 9.95 20.53 -20.17
C ILE A 322 9.54 21.89 -20.73
N LEU A 323 10.14 23.00 -20.27
CA LEU A 323 9.80 24.32 -20.79
C LEU A 323 10.15 24.48 -22.27
N GLY A 324 11.26 23.88 -22.72
CA GLY A 324 11.62 23.81 -24.12
C GLY A 324 10.60 23.06 -24.98
N GLU A 325 10.11 21.90 -24.51
CA GLU A 325 9.04 21.13 -25.17
C GLU A 325 7.74 21.92 -25.27
N LEU A 326 7.43 22.72 -24.24
CA LEU A 326 6.26 23.60 -24.25
C LEU A 326 6.47 24.88 -25.07
N GLY A 327 7.65 25.07 -25.69
CA GLY A 327 7.93 26.17 -26.62
C GLY A 327 8.49 27.45 -26.01
N TRP A 328 9.05 27.41 -24.79
CA TRP A 328 9.87 28.51 -24.26
C TRP A 328 11.31 28.36 -24.76
N ASP A 329 11.85 29.43 -25.37
CA ASP A 329 13.26 29.46 -25.75
C ASP A 329 14.18 29.67 -24.53
N GLN A 330 15.48 29.43 -24.72
CA GLN A 330 16.48 29.55 -23.66
C GLN A 330 16.55 30.96 -23.04
N ALA A 331 16.26 32.01 -23.83
CA ALA A 331 16.25 33.37 -23.33
C ALA A 331 15.05 33.61 -22.40
N ALA A 332 13.88 33.06 -22.73
CA ALA A 332 12.68 33.13 -21.93
C ALA A 332 12.81 32.31 -20.64
N ILE A 333 13.37 31.09 -20.73
CA ILE A 333 13.69 30.26 -19.55
C ILE A 333 14.65 31.00 -18.62
N GLY A 334 15.70 31.64 -19.17
CA GLY A 334 16.62 32.46 -18.39
C GLY A 334 15.93 33.61 -17.64
N ARG A 335 14.96 34.28 -18.27
CA ARG A 335 14.15 35.33 -17.63
C ARG A 335 13.26 34.79 -16.51
N LEU A 336 12.59 33.65 -16.73
CA LEU A 336 11.75 33.00 -15.71
C LEU A 336 12.56 32.66 -14.45
N ARG A 337 13.77 32.12 -14.63
CA ARG A 337 14.66 31.79 -13.50
C ARG A 337 15.12 33.03 -12.75
N GLN A 338 15.52 34.09 -13.47
CA GLN A 338 15.92 35.36 -12.84
C GLN A 338 14.76 36.02 -12.07
N ALA A 339 13.53 35.86 -12.54
CA ALA A 339 12.33 36.35 -11.88
C ALA A 339 11.86 35.49 -10.69
N GLY A 340 12.50 34.32 -10.46
CA GLY A 340 12.10 33.39 -9.42
C GLY A 340 10.83 32.61 -9.73
N ALA A 341 10.43 32.54 -11.00
CA ALA A 341 9.28 31.75 -11.43
C ALA A 341 9.57 30.24 -11.44
N ILE A 342 10.83 29.85 -11.71
CA ILE A 342 11.29 28.45 -11.86
C ILE A 342 12.62 28.22 -11.14
#